data_AF-K0RLN5-F1
#
_entry.id   AF-K0RLN5-F1
#
_cell.length_a   1.000
_cell.length_b   1.000
_cell.length_c   1.000
_cell.angle_alpha   90.00
_cell.angle_beta   90.00
_cell.angle_gamma   90.00
#
_symmetry.space_group_name_H-M   'P 1'
#
loop_
_entity.id
_entity.type
_entity.pdbx_description
1 polymer ?
#
loop_
_entity_poly.entity_id
_entity_poly.type
_entity_poly.pdbx_seq_one_letter_code
_entity_poly.pdbx_strand_id
1 'polypeptide(L)'
;MSSPASDARAGSAESADPAAPTLQLRLMASGHERPEGDRCTICFDLIELPVGQYSKLNACCMKRVCDGCDLAATQRGMGNNCPFCRTHRPSDNPSKLAMIQKRVNKGDAEAIALLGDWYYHGSLGLNRNVPRAIELWTEAAELGLLAAHNQLGVVYHNGIGVEEDKPRGFHHWQQAAMKGDVDSRHNLGTVERKNGNYQLAVKHCMISAKMGDETSLNAIKDMFKEGHATKPQYAEALLGYRDAVEEMKSPQREEAKRLAS
;
A
#
# COMPACT_ATOMS: atom_id res chain seq x y z
N MET A 1 57.41 30.37 -13.26
CA MET A 1 57.45 29.76 -14.61
C MET A 1 57.69 28.27 -14.43
N SER A 2 56.96 27.46 -15.21
CA SER A 2 57.00 25.98 -15.33
C SER A 2 56.01 25.18 -14.47
N SER A 3 54.91 24.77 -15.13
CA SER A 3 54.06 23.58 -14.86
C SER A 3 54.88 22.28 -15.01
N PRO A 4 54.41 21.05 -14.64
CA PRO A 4 53.15 20.37 -15.04
C PRO A 4 52.50 19.60 -13.84
N ALA A 5 51.44 18.78 -13.89
CA ALA A 5 50.68 18.09 -14.94
C ALA A 5 49.25 17.85 -14.42
N SER A 6 48.28 17.93 -15.32
CA SER A 6 46.87 17.60 -15.09
C SER A 6 46.59 16.15 -15.50
N ASP A 7 46.18 15.32 -14.55
CA ASP A 7 45.58 14.00 -14.84
C ASP A 7 44.07 14.14 -14.98
N ALA A 8 43.60 14.05 -16.21
CA ALA A 8 42.20 13.90 -16.55
C ALA A 8 41.79 12.43 -16.42
N ARG A 9 40.97 12.09 -15.42
CA ARG A 9 40.22 10.83 -15.39
C ARG A 9 38.83 11.07 -15.96
N ALA A 10 38.67 10.67 -17.22
CA ALA A 10 37.37 10.42 -17.84
C ALA A 10 36.76 9.15 -17.18
N GLY A 11 35.65 9.33 -16.47
CA GLY A 11 34.82 8.26 -15.93
C GLY A 11 33.56 8.11 -16.79
N SER A 12 33.60 7.11 -17.67
CA SER A 12 32.51 6.40 -18.35
C SER A 12 31.07 6.83 -18.04
N ALA A 13 30.42 7.42 -19.04
CA ALA A 13 28.96 7.41 -19.16
C ALA A 13 28.49 5.98 -19.41
N GLU A 14 27.64 5.44 -18.53
CA GLU A 14 26.95 4.17 -18.74
C GLU A 14 26.09 4.27 -20.00
N SER A 15 26.36 3.38 -20.96
CA SER A 15 25.56 3.22 -22.18
C SER A 15 24.23 2.57 -21.83
N ALA A 16 23.14 3.33 -21.86
CA ALA A 16 21.79 2.80 -21.77
C ALA A 16 21.45 1.98 -23.03
N ASP A 17 20.99 0.74 -22.82
CA ASP A 17 20.52 -0.16 -23.87
C ASP A 17 19.29 0.43 -24.60
N PRO A 18 19.36 0.69 -25.92
CA PRO A 18 18.27 1.31 -26.68
C PRO A 18 16.98 0.47 -26.76
N ALA A 19 16.99 -0.79 -26.28
CA ALA A 19 15.82 -1.66 -26.24
C ALA A 19 15.07 -1.68 -24.88
N ALA A 20 15.62 -1.06 -23.82
CA ALA A 20 14.96 -1.05 -22.52
C ALA A 20 13.77 -0.06 -22.52
N PRO A 21 12.53 -0.50 -22.21
CA PRO A 21 11.40 0.41 -22.10
C PRO A 21 11.67 1.48 -21.03
N THR A 22 11.29 2.73 -21.31
CA THR A 22 11.43 3.82 -20.35
C THR A 22 10.75 3.45 -19.02
N LEU A 23 11.23 4.01 -17.90
CA LEU A 23 10.63 3.76 -16.58
C LEU A 23 9.11 4.00 -16.58
N GLN A 24 8.66 5.03 -17.29
CA GLN A 24 7.25 5.34 -17.44
C GLN A 24 6.47 4.23 -18.17
N LEU A 25 7.02 3.68 -19.26
CA LEU A 25 6.38 2.57 -19.98
C LEU A 25 6.27 1.33 -19.10
N ARG A 26 7.34 1.00 -18.35
CA ARG A 26 7.32 -0.11 -17.39
C ARG A 26 6.28 0.11 -16.30
N LEU A 27 6.23 1.31 -15.74
CA LEU A 27 5.29 1.68 -14.68
C LEU A 27 3.83 1.53 -15.13
N MET A 28 3.50 1.91 -16.37
CA MET A 28 2.16 1.77 -16.94
C MET A 28 1.82 0.33 -17.33
N ALA A 29 2.82 -0.51 -17.63
CA ALA A 29 2.62 -1.91 -18.04
C ALA A 29 2.61 -2.92 -16.88
N SER A 30 2.99 -2.52 -15.66
CA SER A 30 3.07 -3.40 -14.48
C SER A 30 2.02 -3.04 -13.43
N GLY A 31 1.82 -3.91 -12.42
CA GLY A 31 1.02 -3.66 -11.22
C GLY A 31 -0.47 -3.42 -11.49
N HIS A 32 -1.05 -4.27 -12.35
CA HIS A 32 -2.49 -4.31 -12.68
C HIS A 32 -3.27 -5.30 -11.84
N GLU A 33 -2.60 -6.06 -10.97
CA GLU A 33 -3.18 -7.04 -10.06
C GLU A 33 -2.76 -6.72 -8.63
N ARG A 34 -3.66 -6.98 -7.69
CA ARG A 34 -3.41 -6.75 -6.26
C ARG A 34 -2.47 -7.83 -5.68
N PRO A 35 -1.61 -7.47 -4.72
CA PRO A 35 -0.66 -8.41 -4.11
C PRO A 35 -1.35 -9.49 -3.27
N GLU A 36 -0.66 -10.60 -2.98
CA GLU A 36 -1.22 -11.67 -2.14
C GLU A 36 -1.59 -11.21 -0.72
N GLY A 37 -0.88 -10.20 -0.19
CA GLY A 37 -1.15 -9.62 1.14
C GLY A 37 -2.55 -9.02 1.30
N ASP A 38 -3.20 -8.72 0.18
CA ASP A 38 -4.56 -8.17 0.11
C ASP A 38 -5.65 -9.24 0.16
N ARG A 39 -5.28 -10.52 0.16
CA ARG A 39 -6.21 -11.65 0.23
C ARG A 39 -6.42 -12.09 1.67
N CYS A 40 -7.62 -12.56 1.96
CA CYS A 40 -7.92 -13.20 3.23
C CYS A 40 -7.19 -14.55 3.31
N THR A 41 -6.45 -14.79 4.38
CA THR A 41 -5.73 -16.06 4.57
C THR A 41 -6.60 -17.29 4.85
N ILE A 42 -7.92 -17.10 5.00
CA ILE A 42 -8.88 -18.18 5.23
C ILE A 42 -9.65 -18.53 3.96
N CYS A 43 -10.21 -17.54 3.25
CA CYS A 43 -10.99 -17.77 2.04
C CYS A 43 -10.20 -17.55 0.74
N PHE A 44 -8.99 -17.00 0.81
CA PHE A 44 -8.11 -16.69 -0.34
C PHE A 44 -8.64 -15.65 -1.34
N ASP A 45 -9.83 -15.11 -1.10
CA ASP A 45 -10.41 -14.02 -1.89
C ASP A 45 -9.79 -12.67 -1.51
N LEU A 46 -9.72 -11.77 -2.49
CA LEU A 46 -9.34 -10.37 -2.28
C LEU A 46 -10.28 -9.70 -1.28
N ILE A 47 -9.72 -8.88 -0.40
CA ILE A 47 -10.46 -8.11 0.59
C ILE A 47 -10.77 -6.74 0.01
N GLU A 48 -11.98 -6.24 0.24
CA GLU A 48 -12.41 -4.89 -0.15
C GLU A 48 -11.45 -3.79 0.32
N LEU A 49 -11.36 -2.72 -0.47
CA LEU A 49 -10.53 -1.55 -0.14
C LEU A 49 -11.32 -0.51 0.65
N PRO A 50 -10.72 0.13 1.67
CA PRO A 50 -9.35 -0.09 2.17
C PRO A 50 -9.23 -1.42 2.94
N VAL A 51 -8.19 -2.20 2.66
CA VAL A 51 -8.02 -3.56 3.23
C VAL A 51 -8.08 -3.57 4.76
N GLY A 52 -7.46 -2.57 5.41
CA GLY A 52 -7.42 -2.47 6.87
C GLY A 52 -8.78 -2.21 7.52
N GLN A 53 -9.76 -1.69 6.78
CA GLN A 53 -11.11 -1.42 7.29
C GLN A 53 -12.00 -2.67 7.30
N TYR A 54 -11.75 -3.60 6.37
CA TYR A 54 -12.57 -4.82 6.19
C TYR A 54 -11.85 -6.10 6.61
N SER A 55 -10.77 -5.97 7.38
CA SER A 55 -9.97 -7.09 7.86
C SER A 55 -9.24 -6.82 9.15
N LYS A 56 -8.80 -7.91 9.79
CA LYS A 56 -7.94 -7.88 10.97
C LYS A 56 -6.61 -8.56 10.69
N LEU A 57 -5.53 -7.84 10.99
CA LEU A 57 -4.19 -8.41 11.06
C LEU A 57 -3.96 -9.00 12.46
N ASN A 58 -3.73 -10.31 12.55
CA ASN A 58 -3.69 -11.01 13.84
C ASN A 58 -2.30 -11.02 14.45
N ALA A 59 -2.13 -10.37 15.61
CA ALA A 59 -0.86 -10.26 16.35
C ALA A 59 -0.10 -11.60 16.54
N CYS A 60 -0.83 -12.72 16.69
CA CYS A 60 -0.20 -14.03 16.87
C CYS A 60 0.65 -14.48 15.68
N CYS A 61 0.27 -14.13 14.45
CA CYS A 61 0.78 -14.78 13.24
C CYS A 61 0.99 -13.86 12.04
N MET A 62 0.66 -12.57 12.17
CA MET A 62 0.70 -11.60 11.05
C MET A 62 -0.12 -12.04 9.84
N LYS A 63 -1.15 -12.86 10.07
CA LYS A 63 -2.10 -13.24 9.02
C LYS A 63 -3.34 -12.37 9.08
N ARG A 64 -3.70 -11.89 7.89
CA ARG A 64 -4.86 -11.06 7.63
C ARG A 64 -6.08 -11.93 7.40
N VAL A 65 -7.16 -11.62 8.09
CA VAL A 65 -8.44 -12.33 8.00
C VAL A 65 -9.52 -11.28 7.75
N CYS A 66 -10.30 -11.42 6.68
CA CYS A 66 -11.42 -10.52 6.41
C CYS A 66 -12.50 -10.65 7.49
N ASP A 67 -13.26 -9.59 7.71
CA ASP A 67 -14.26 -9.55 8.78
C ASP A 67 -15.34 -10.62 8.62
N GLY A 68 -15.67 -11.02 7.38
CA GLY A 68 -16.59 -12.13 7.13
C GLY A 68 -16.07 -13.47 7.66
N CYS A 69 -14.80 -13.79 7.43
CA CYS A 69 -14.19 -15.02 7.98
C CYS A 69 -14.03 -14.92 9.51
N ASP A 70 -13.75 -13.74 10.04
CA ASP A 70 -13.66 -13.51 11.48
C ASP A 70 -15.01 -13.68 12.18
N LEU A 71 -16.08 -13.14 11.60
CA LEU A 71 -17.45 -13.29 12.06
C LEU A 71 -17.88 -14.76 12.04
N ALA A 72 -17.66 -15.46 10.92
CA ALA A 72 -17.99 -16.87 10.79
C ALA A 72 -17.23 -17.74 11.82
N ALA A 73 -15.99 -17.38 12.14
CA ALA A 73 -15.23 -18.06 13.19
C ALA A 73 -15.80 -17.77 14.59
N THR A 74 -16.19 -16.52 14.85
CA THR A 74 -16.81 -16.11 16.11
C THR A 74 -18.12 -16.84 16.37
N GLN A 75 -18.98 -16.97 15.36
CA GLN A 75 -20.24 -17.72 15.44
C GLN A 75 -20.04 -19.21 15.74
N ARG A 76 -18.85 -19.76 15.44
CA ARG A 76 -18.44 -21.14 15.76
C ARG A 76 -17.73 -21.25 17.11
N GLY A 77 -17.83 -20.23 17.96
CA GLY A 77 -17.25 -20.24 19.31
C GLY A 77 -15.75 -19.88 19.36
N MET A 78 -15.16 -19.36 18.27
CA MET A 78 -13.75 -18.97 18.25
C MET A 78 -13.50 -17.47 18.49
N GLY A 79 -14.44 -16.73 19.08
CA GLY A 79 -14.34 -15.27 19.20
C GLY A 79 -13.07 -14.76 19.90
N ASN A 80 -12.56 -15.55 20.85
CA ASN A 80 -11.36 -15.24 21.64
C ASN A 80 -10.06 -15.79 21.03
N ASN A 81 -10.12 -16.51 19.91
CA ASN A 81 -8.99 -17.18 19.30
C ASN A 81 -8.80 -16.65 17.89
N CYS A 82 -7.56 -16.58 17.44
CA CYS A 82 -7.28 -16.24 16.04
C CYS A 82 -7.87 -17.33 15.12
N PRO A 83 -8.70 -16.98 14.11
CA PRO A 83 -9.27 -17.96 13.18
C PRO A 83 -8.24 -18.78 12.41
N PHE A 84 -7.05 -18.20 12.17
CA PHE A 84 -5.95 -18.84 11.47
C PHE A 84 -5.08 -19.71 12.39
N CYS A 85 -4.41 -19.09 13.38
CA CYS A 85 -3.38 -19.76 14.20
C CYS A 85 -3.96 -20.45 15.46
N ARG A 86 -5.24 -20.23 15.78
CA ARG A 86 -5.94 -20.67 17.01
C ARG A 86 -5.37 -20.19 18.34
N THR A 87 -4.27 -19.44 18.34
CA THR A 87 -3.76 -18.75 19.54
C THR A 87 -4.81 -17.78 20.08
N HIS A 88 -4.92 -17.71 21.40
CA HIS A 88 -5.76 -16.74 22.09
C HIS A 88 -5.39 -15.31 21.69
N ARG A 89 -6.38 -14.45 21.51
CA ARG A 89 -6.19 -13.04 21.18
C ARG A 89 -5.72 -12.29 22.43
N PRO A 90 -4.75 -11.37 22.30
CA PRO A 90 -4.33 -10.56 23.45
C PRO A 90 -5.49 -9.67 23.89
N SER A 91 -5.81 -9.67 25.18
CA SER A 91 -6.85 -8.83 25.79
C SER A 91 -6.39 -7.42 26.11
N ASP A 92 -5.08 -7.17 26.08
CA ASP A 92 -4.47 -5.90 26.48
C ASP A 92 -3.32 -5.50 25.54
N ASN A 93 -3.00 -4.21 25.56
CA ASN A 93 -1.99 -3.62 24.70
C ASN A 93 -0.57 -4.17 24.96
N PRO A 94 -0.10 -4.32 26.21
CA PRO A 94 1.21 -4.94 26.49
C PRO A 94 1.36 -6.35 25.91
N SER A 95 0.35 -7.21 26.07
CA SER A 95 0.34 -8.56 25.50
C SER A 95 0.38 -8.53 23.97
N LYS A 96 -0.38 -7.61 23.34
CA LYS A 96 -0.36 -7.42 21.89
C LYS A 96 1.03 -6.96 21.41
N LEU A 97 1.62 -5.99 22.09
CA LEU A 97 2.96 -5.48 21.78
C LEU A 97 4.03 -6.58 21.91
N ALA A 98 3.97 -7.39 22.98
CA ALA A 98 4.90 -8.50 23.17
C ALA A 98 4.81 -9.54 22.03
N MET A 99 3.60 -9.84 21.54
CA MET A 99 3.41 -10.73 20.39
C MET A 99 4.01 -10.15 19.10
N ILE A 100 3.79 -8.85 18.85
CA ILE A 100 4.39 -8.16 17.68
C ILE A 100 5.90 -8.12 17.79
N GLN A 101 6.46 -7.79 18.95
CA GLN A 101 7.91 -7.74 19.12
C GLN A 101 8.56 -9.10 18.86
N LYS A 102 7.89 -10.20 19.24
CA LYS A 102 8.36 -11.55 18.90
C LYS A 102 8.38 -11.82 17.39
N ARG A 103 7.49 -11.21 16.61
CA ARG A 103 7.44 -11.30 15.14
C ARG A 103 8.48 -10.39 14.49
N VAL A 104 8.64 -9.17 15.00
CA VAL A 104 9.72 -8.23 14.62
C VAL A 104 11.09 -8.87 14.79
N ASN A 105 11.36 -9.50 15.95
CA ASN A 105 12.63 -10.19 16.20
C ASN A 105 12.90 -11.39 15.26
N LYS A 106 11.89 -11.83 14.49
CA LYS A 106 12.01 -12.87 13.47
C LYS A 106 12.09 -12.32 12.04
N GLY A 107 12.15 -11.00 11.86
CA GLY A 107 12.19 -10.36 10.55
C GLY A 107 10.86 -10.40 9.80
N ASP A 108 9.72 -10.48 10.49
CA ASP A 108 8.41 -10.43 9.84
C ASP A 108 8.11 -8.99 9.38
N ALA A 109 8.12 -8.76 8.06
CA ALA A 109 8.00 -7.43 7.46
C ALA A 109 6.70 -6.72 7.86
N GLU A 110 5.57 -7.45 7.93
CA GLU A 110 4.27 -6.88 8.32
C GLU A 110 4.30 -6.46 9.80
N ALA A 111 4.94 -7.24 10.67
CA ALA A 111 5.10 -6.88 12.08
C ALA A 111 6.00 -5.65 12.27
N ILE A 112 7.08 -5.57 11.50
CA ILE A 112 8.02 -4.43 11.51
C ILE A 112 7.27 -3.16 11.10
N ALA A 113 6.52 -3.19 10.00
CA ALA A 113 5.74 -2.05 9.54
C ALA A 113 4.63 -1.66 10.53
N LEU A 114 3.92 -2.64 11.10
CA LEU A 114 2.89 -2.39 12.11
C LEU A 114 3.48 -1.72 13.37
N LEU A 115 4.67 -2.12 13.81
CA LEU A 115 5.38 -1.44 14.89
C LEU A 115 5.76 -0.02 14.47
N GLY A 116 6.17 0.18 13.22
CA GLY A 116 6.39 1.51 12.61
C GLY A 116 5.16 2.40 12.72
N ASP A 117 3.98 1.90 12.32
CA ASP A 117 2.72 2.62 12.42
C ASP A 117 2.41 3.01 13.87
N TRP A 118 2.69 2.13 14.84
CA TRP A 118 2.45 2.44 16.25
C TRP A 118 3.36 3.53 16.78
N TYR A 119 4.64 3.53 16.41
CA TYR A 119 5.53 4.65 16.71
C TYR A 119 5.11 5.93 16.00
N TYR A 120 4.64 5.86 14.76
CA TYR A 120 4.18 7.04 14.03
C TYR A 120 2.98 7.72 14.68
N HIS A 121 2.03 6.94 15.18
CA HIS A 121 0.81 7.43 15.83
C HIS A 121 0.93 7.62 17.36
N GLY A 122 1.95 7.04 18.01
CA GLY A 122 2.04 7.01 19.47
C GLY A 122 0.93 6.17 20.12
N SER A 123 0.72 4.94 19.61
CA SER A 123 -0.34 4.04 20.06
C SER A 123 0.19 2.83 20.84
N LEU A 124 -0.70 2.07 21.48
CA LEU A 124 -0.38 0.93 22.36
C LEU A 124 0.62 1.24 23.50
N GLY A 125 0.59 2.48 24.02
CA GLY A 125 1.47 2.89 25.11
C GLY A 125 2.89 3.27 24.65
N LEU A 126 3.13 3.33 23.35
CA LEU A 126 4.37 3.89 22.78
C LEU A 126 4.22 5.41 22.62
N ASN A 127 5.28 6.15 22.93
CA ASN A 127 5.34 7.56 22.58
C ASN A 127 5.53 7.73 21.07
N ARG A 128 4.90 8.76 20.51
CA ARG A 128 5.07 9.10 19.10
C ARG A 128 6.54 9.35 18.78
N ASN A 129 7.07 8.65 17.78
CA ASN A 129 8.44 8.76 17.29
C ASN A 129 8.48 8.51 15.77
N VAL A 130 8.40 9.58 14.99
CA VAL A 130 8.36 9.50 13.51
C VAL A 130 9.68 9.00 12.91
N PRO A 131 10.87 9.46 13.34
CA PRO A 131 12.13 8.90 12.84
C PRO A 131 12.22 7.38 13.02
N ARG A 132 11.82 6.86 14.19
CA ARG A 132 11.79 5.42 14.43
C ARG A 132 10.79 4.68 13.52
N ALA A 133 9.64 5.28 13.25
CA ALA A 133 8.68 4.71 12.31
C ALA A 133 9.27 4.60 10.90
N ILE A 134 10.00 5.62 10.45
CA ILE A 134 10.64 5.64 9.12
C ILE A 134 11.74 4.58 9.02
N GLU A 135 12.54 4.38 10.06
CA GLU A 135 13.52 3.28 10.11
C GLU A 135 12.83 1.92 9.92
N LEU A 136 11.76 1.66 10.68
CA LEU A 136 11.02 0.41 10.63
C LEU A 136 10.34 0.20 9.27
N TRP A 137 9.72 1.23 8.70
CA TRP A 137 9.14 1.13 7.35
C TRP A 137 10.22 0.94 6.30
N THR A 138 11.42 1.53 6.45
CA THR A 138 12.54 1.28 5.53
C THR A 138 12.95 -0.20 5.58
N GLU A 139 13.13 -0.76 6.77
CA GLU A 139 13.43 -2.19 6.96
C GLU A 139 12.32 -3.09 6.35
N ALA A 140 11.05 -2.78 6.61
CA ALA A 140 9.94 -3.55 6.05
C ALA A 140 9.85 -3.45 4.51
N ALA A 141 10.16 -2.28 3.94
CA ALA A 141 10.20 -2.07 2.49
C ALA A 141 11.35 -2.86 1.84
N GLU A 142 12.52 -2.91 2.47
CA GLU A 142 13.65 -3.75 2.04
C GLU A 142 13.32 -5.25 2.06
N LEU A 143 12.47 -5.67 3.00
CA LEU A 143 11.89 -7.02 3.04
C LEU A 143 10.75 -7.24 2.04
N GLY A 144 10.43 -6.24 1.23
CA GLY A 144 9.48 -6.32 0.12
C GLY A 144 8.04 -5.91 0.46
N LEU A 145 7.77 -5.35 1.63
CA LEU A 145 6.42 -4.93 2.00
C LEU A 145 6.00 -3.65 1.26
N LEU A 146 4.98 -3.75 0.41
CA LEU A 146 4.52 -2.65 -0.43
C LEU A 146 3.88 -1.51 0.38
N ALA A 147 3.11 -1.85 1.42
CA ALA A 147 2.51 -0.86 2.31
C ALA A 147 3.57 0.02 2.97
N ALA A 148 4.75 -0.53 3.31
CA ALA A 148 5.85 0.25 3.87
C ALA A 148 6.43 1.23 2.83
N HIS A 149 6.59 0.81 1.57
CA HIS A 149 6.92 1.73 0.49
C HIS A 149 5.88 2.85 0.35
N ASN A 150 4.58 2.54 0.43
CA ASN A 150 3.54 3.57 0.39
C ASN A 150 3.69 4.60 1.52
N GLN A 151 3.91 4.15 2.76
CA GLN A 151 4.12 5.02 3.92
C GLN A 151 5.37 5.91 3.76
N LEU A 152 6.49 5.33 3.30
CA LEU A 152 7.71 6.08 2.99
C LEU A 152 7.46 7.13 1.90
N GLY A 153 6.68 6.77 0.88
CA GLY A 153 6.24 7.68 -0.18
C GLY A 153 5.53 8.90 0.39
N VAL A 154 4.56 8.68 1.28
CA VAL A 154 3.78 9.74 1.94
C VAL A 154 4.66 10.66 2.79
N VAL A 155 5.53 10.11 3.63
CA VAL A 155 6.31 10.94 4.57
C VAL A 155 7.40 11.74 3.88
N TYR A 156 8.10 11.18 2.89
CA TYR A 156 9.10 11.93 2.12
C TYR A 156 8.45 12.96 1.20
N HIS A 157 7.36 12.61 0.52
CA HIS A 157 6.70 13.54 -0.40
C HIS A 157 6.13 14.77 0.32
N ASN A 158 5.68 14.63 1.56
CA ASN A 158 5.02 15.69 2.32
C ASN A 158 5.89 16.27 3.45
N GLY A 159 7.13 15.81 3.62
CA GLY A 159 8.03 16.26 4.69
C GLY A 159 7.51 15.99 6.12
N ILE A 160 6.87 14.83 6.35
CA ILE A 160 6.27 14.51 7.65
C ILE A 160 7.31 13.87 8.56
N GLY A 161 7.88 14.68 9.47
CA GLY A 161 8.90 14.22 10.42
C GLY A 161 10.28 13.95 9.81
N VAL A 162 10.45 14.28 8.54
CA VAL A 162 11.70 14.33 7.77
C VAL A 162 11.66 15.54 6.85
N GLU A 163 12.82 15.93 6.31
CA GLU A 163 12.86 16.93 5.24
C GLU A 163 12.05 16.47 4.03
N GLU A 164 11.34 17.40 3.39
CA GLU A 164 10.56 17.10 2.19
C GLU A 164 11.51 16.67 1.06
N ASP A 165 11.26 15.48 0.51
CA ASP A 165 11.96 14.92 -0.64
C ASP A 165 10.93 14.27 -1.56
N LYS A 166 10.30 15.10 -2.40
CA LYS A 166 9.29 14.66 -3.37
C LYS A 166 9.81 13.59 -4.34
N PRO A 167 11.01 13.73 -4.95
CA PRO A 167 11.57 12.67 -5.81
C PRO A 167 11.70 11.32 -5.09
N ARG A 168 12.18 11.30 -3.85
CA ARG A 168 12.30 10.07 -3.07
C ARG A 168 10.93 9.49 -2.73
N GLY A 169 9.99 10.31 -2.29
CA GLY A 169 8.63 9.86 -2.01
C GLY A 169 7.96 9.25 -3.25
N PHE A 170 8.09 9.94 -4.39
CA PHE A 170 7.60 9.45 -5.68
C PHE A 170 8.24 8.13 -6.09
N HIS A 171 9.54 7.96 -5.87
CA HIS A 171 10.26 6.72 -6.15
C HIS A 171 9.70 5.54 -5.34
N HIS A 172 9.45 5.71 -4.04
CA HIS A 172 8.85 4.65 -3.23
C HIS A 172 7.46 4.24 -3.75
N TRP A 173 6.62 5.21 -4.12
CA TRP A 173 5.32 4.91 -4.73
C TRP A 173 5.46 4.21 -6.10
N GLN A 174 6.42 4.57 -6.94
CA GLN A 174 6.65 3.86 -8.21
C GLN A 174 6.99 2.38 -7.97
N GLN A 175 7.88 2.08 -7.00
CA GLN A 175 8.26 0.70 -6.67
C GLN A 175 7.07 -0.14 -6.22
N ALA A 176 6.24 0.41 -5.32
CA ALA A 176 5.06 -0.27 -4.80
C ALA A 176 3.96 -0.41 -5.86
N ALA A 177 3.69 0.67 -6.62
CA ALA A 177 2.69 0.67 -7.67
C ALA A 177 3.00 -0.38 -8.74
N MET A 178 4.26 -0.51 -9.18
CA MET A 178 4.68 -1.54 -10.14
C MET A 178 4.40 -2.98 -9.67
N LYS A 179 4.28 -3.19 -8.37
CA LYS A 179 3.98 -4.49 -7.74
C LYS A 179 2.51 -4.63 -7.31
N GLY A 180 1.65 -3.70 -7.70
CA GLY A 180 0.20 -3.79 -7.49
C GLY A 180 -0.33 -3.05 -6.27
N ASP A 181 0.51 -2.24 -5.59
CA ASP A 181 0.03 -1.43 -4.47
C ASP A 181 -0.94 -0.34 -4.96
N VAL A 182 -2.19 -0.46 -4.51
CA VAL A 182 -3.31 0.36 -5.00
C VAL A 182 -3.18 1.81 -4.53
N ASP A 183 -2.84 2.01 -3.26
CA ASP A 183 -2.70 3.34 -2.67
C ASP A 183 -1.53 4.10 -3.30
N SER A 184 -0.38 3.46 -3.50
CA SER A 184 0.75 4.06 -4.21
C SER A 184 0.38 4.43 -5.65
N ARG A 185 -0.40 3.59 -6.34
CA ARG A 185 -0.88 3.91 -7.69
C ARG A 185 -1.77 5.13 -7.70
N HIS A 186 -2.70 5.23 -6.75
CA HIS A 186 -3.56 6.40 -6.56
C HIS A 186 -2.72 7.66 -6.28
N ASN A 187 -1.75 7.56 -5.38
CA ASN A 187 -0.87 8.68 -5.00
C ASN A 187 -0.10 9.24 -6.20
N LEU A 188 0.43 8.37 -7.07
CA LEU A 188 1.05 8.79 -8.33
C LEU A 188 0.05 9.56 -9.21
N GLY A 189 -1.18 9.05 -9.36
CA GLY A 189 -2.23 9.74 -10.12
C GLY A 189 -2.58 11.11 -9.55
N THR A 190 -2.63 11.25 -8.23
CA THR A 190 -2.87 12.51 -7.55
C THR A 190 -1.73 13.52 -7.77
N VAL A 191 -0.47 13.07 -7.72
CA VAL A 191 0.69 13.94 -8.01
C VAL A 191 0.67 14.40 -9.46
N GLU A 192 0.45 13.49 -10.41
CA GLU A 192 0.39 13.83 -11.83
C GLU A 192 -0.75 14.82 -12.13
N ARG A 193 -1.90 14.66 -11.49
CA ARG A 193 -3.01 15.61 -11.59
C ARG A 193 -2.62 16.99 -11.08
N LYS A 194 -1.97 17.08 -9.92
CA LYS A 194 -1.49 18.35 -9.35
C LYS A 194 -0.45 19.04 -10.24
N ASN A 195 0.34 18.26 -10.98
CA ASN A 195 1.32 18.77 -11.93
C ASN A 195 0.71 19.15 -13.29
N GLY A 196 -0.61 18.98 -13.49
CA GLY A 196 -1.30 19.25 -14.76
C GLY A 196 -1.16 18.14 -15.80
N ASN A 197 -0.55 17.01 -15.45
CA ASN A 197 -0.35 15.86 -16.34
C ASN A 197 -1.61 14.97 -16.37
N TYR A 198 -2.76 15.55 -16.70
CA TYR A 198 -4.06 14.90 -16.56
C TYR A 198 -4.19 13.56 -17.31
N GLN A 199 -3.62 13.45 -18.51
CA GLN A 199 -3.66 12.19 -19.27
C GLN A 199 -2.92 11.07 -18.55
N LEU A 200 -1.82 11.41 -17.86
CA LEU A 200 -1.07 10.44 -17.07
C LEU A 200 -1.77 10.14 -15.75
N ALA A 201 -2.33 11.16 -15.10
CA ALA A 201 -3.15 11.00 -13.90
C ALA A 201 -4.32 10.03 -14.14
N VAL A 202 -5.05 10.19 -15.25
CA VAL A 202 -6.14 9.28 -15.65
C VAL A 202 -5.62 7.85 -15.79
N LYS A 203 -4.46 7.62 -16.42
CA LYS A 203 -3.89 6.27 -16.56
C LYS A 203 -3.59 5.62 -15.20
N HIS A 204 -2.95 6.37 -14.29
CA HIS A 204 -2.68 5.87 -12.93
C HIS A 204 -3.97 5.53 -12.18
N CYS A 205 -4.92 6.46 -12.16
CA CYS A 205 -6.20 6.26 -11.48
C CYS A 205 -7.01 5.13 -12.14
N MET A 206 -6.92 4.92 -13.45
CA MET A 206 -7.63 3.82 -14.13
C MET A 206 -7.14 2.46 -13.63
N ILE A 207 -5.82 2.29 -13.49
CA ILE A 207 -5.25 1.04 -12.96
C ILE A 207 -5.74 0.80 -11.53
N SER A 208 -5.67 1.83 -10.68
CA SER A 208 -6.12 1.74 -9.28
C SER A 208 -7.64 1.47 -9.15
N ALA A 209 -8.46 2.18 -9.92
CA ALA A 209 -9.92 2.02 -9.92
C ALA A 209 -10.34 0.61 -10.37
N LYS A 210 -9.65 0.04 -11.37
CA LYS A 210 -9.85 -1.35 -11.82
C LYS A 210 -9.43 -2.40 -10.77
N MET A 211 -8.68 -2.01 -9.74
CA MET A 211 -8.37 -2.86 -8.58
C MET A 211 -9.37 -2.65 -7.42
N GLY A 212 -10.39 -1.82 -7.62
CA GLY A 212 -11.46 -1.56 -6.64
C GLY A 212 -11.27 -0.31 -5.78
N ASP A 213 -10.35 0.60 -6.11
CA ASP A 213 -10.20 1.87 -5.36
C ASP A 213 -11.23 2.92 -5.80
N GLU A 214 -12.18 3.18 -4.92
CA GLU A 214 -13.23 4.18 -5.12
C GLU A 214 -12.66 5.60 -5.22
N THR A 215 -11.56 5.90 -4.52
CA THR A 215 -10.96 7.24 -4.50
C THR A 215 -10.41 7.58 -5.89
N SER A 216 -9.75 6.63 -6.56
CA SER A 216 -9.30 6.79 -7.93
C SER A 216 -10.44 6.89 -8.93
N LEU A 217 -11.52 6.12 -8.76
CA LEU A 217 -12.71 6.25 -9.59
C LEU A 217 -13.31 7.67 -9.48
N ASN A 218 -13.42 8.19 -8.27
CA ASN A 218 -13.90 9.55 -8.02
C ASN A 218 -12.95 10.60 -8.60
N ALA A 219 -11.63 10.41 -8.53
CA ALA A 219 -10.67 11.29 -9.17
C ALA A 219 -10.85 11.34 -10.71
N ILE A 220 -11.13 10.20 -11.36
CA ILE A 220 -11.44 10.16 -12.80
C ILE A 220 -12.76 10.86 -13.10
N LYS A 221 -13.78 10.65 -12.25
CA LYS A 221 -15.07 11.33 -12.36
C LYS A 221 -14.91 12.86 -12.30
N ASP A 222 -14.07 13.36 -11.40
CA ASP A 222 -13.82 14.80 -11.27
C ASP A 222 -13.04 15.33 -12.46
N MET A 223 -11.98 14.63 -12.91
CA MET A 223 -11.27 14.99 -14.15
C MET A 223 -12.19 14.95 -15.38
N PHE A 224 -13.20 14.07 -15.42
CA PHE A 224 -14.20 14.05 -16.49
C PHE A 224 -15.09 15.30 -16.46
N LYS A 225 -15.57 15.72 -15.28
CA LYS A 225 -16.36 16.97 -15.13
C LYS A 225 -15.56 18.20 -15.52
N GLU A 226 -14.26 18.20 -15.24
CA GLU A 226 -13.32 19.29 -15.58
C GLU A 226 -12.92 19.28 -17.07
N GLY A 227 -13.33 18.27 -17.86
CA GLY A 227 -12.99 18.15 -19.28
C GLY A 227 -11.60 17.56 -19.55
N HIS A 228 -10.94 17.01 -18.54
CA HIS A 228 -9.60 16.42 -18.62
C HIS A 228 -9.61 14.90 -18.90
N ALA A 229 -10.72 14.22 -18.57
CA ALA A 229 -10.96 12.83 -18.94
C ALA A 229 -12.12 12.72 -19.93
N THR A 230 -12.10 11.70 -20.77
CA THR A 230 -13.14 11.45 -21.77
C THR A 230 -14.26 10.57 -21.20
N LYS A 231 -15.45 10.63 -21.82
CA LYS A 231 -16.58 9.76 -21.45
C LYS A 231 -16.24 8.26 -21.53
N PRO A 232 -15.53 7.76 -22.57
CA PRO A 232 -15.09 6.36 -22.61
C PRO A 232 -14.16 6.00 -21.44
N GLN A 233 -13.17 6.85 -21.11
CA GLN A 233 -12.26 6.59 -19.98
C GLN A 233 -13.00 6.46 -18.65
N TYR A 234 -13.96 7.37 -18.39
CA TYR A 234 -14.76 7.28 -17.16
C TYR A 234 -15.66 6.04 -17.15
N ALA A 235 -16.30 5.71 -18.28
CA ALA A 235 -17.14 4.52 -18.39
C ALA A 235 -16.33 3.22 -18.17
N GLU A 236 -15.13 3.14 -18.74
CA GLU A 236 -14.21 2.02 -18.58
C GLU A 236 -13.75 1.86 -17.12
N ALA A 237 -13.37 2.97 -16.47
CA ALA A 237 -12.99 2.95 -15.06
C ALA A 237 -14.15 2.48 -14.16
N LEU A 238 -15.36 2.96 -14.44
CA LEU A 238 -16.56 2.59 -13.68
C LEU A 238 -16.97 1.13 -13.90
N LEU A 239 -16.71 0.56 -15.08
CA LEU A 239 -16.95 -0.85 -15.34
C LEU A 239 -15.95 -1.71 -14.57
N GLY A 240 -14.65 -1.46 -14.72
CA GLY A 240 -13.64 -2.26 -14.05
C GLY A 240 -13.67 -2.15 -12.52
N TYR A 241 -14.04 -0.97 -11.98
CA TYR A 241 -14.31 -0.84 -10.54
C TYR A 241 -15.47 -1.74 -10.10
N ARG A 242 -16.56 -1.78 -10.86
CA ARG A 242 -17.72 -2.64 -10.55
C ARG A 242 -17.35 -4.11 -10.60
N ASP A 243 -16.58 -4.52 -11.60
CA ASP A 243 -16.10 -5.90 -11.73
C ASP A 243 -15.24 -6.28 -10.51
N ALA A 244 -14.27 -5.43 -10.12
CA ALA A 244 -13.43 -5.67 -8.95
C ALA A 244 -14.25 -5.74 -7.64
N VAL A 245 -15.21 -4.83 -7.44
CA VAL A 245 -16.08 -4.86 -6.25
C VAL A 245 -16.93 -6.12 -6.22
N GLU A 246 -17.45 -6.57 -7.36
CA GLU A 246 -18.23 -7.80 -7.44
C GLU A 246 -17.39 -9.03 -7.07
N GLU A 247 -16.14 -9.12 -7.56
CA GLU A 247 -15.21 -10.20 -7.21
C GLU A 247 -14.88 -10.26 -5.71
N MET A 248 -14.96 -9.13 -5.01
CA MET A 248 -14.67 -9.04 -3.57
C MET A 248 -15.90 -9.30 -2.67
N LYS A 249 -17.10 -9.47 -3.25
CA LYS A 249 -18.32 -9.69 -2.46
C LYS A 249 -18.32 -11.06 -1.78
N SER A 250 -18.85 -11.08 -0.56
CA SER A 250 -19.09 -12.32 0.18
C SER A 250 -20.28 -12.13 1.12
N PRO A 251 -21.23 -13.09 1.19
CA PRO A 251 -22.36 -13.00 2.11
C PRO A 251 -21.94 -12.76 3.56
N GLN A 252 -20.84 -13.37 4.00
CA GLN A 252 -20.32 -13.21 5.36
C GLN A 252 -19.72 -11.82 5.58
N ARG A 253 -19.08 -11.23 4.56
CA ARG A 253 -18.54 -9.86 4.65
C ARG A 253 -19.68 -8.84 4.70
N GLU A 254 -20.72 -9.03 3.90
CA GLU A 254 -21.91 -8.17 3.93
C GLU A 254 -22.65 -8.25 5.27
N GLU A 255 -22.74 -9.45 5.87
CA GLU A 255 -23.27 -9.59 7.22
C GLU A 255 -22.38 -8.91 8.27
N ALA A 256 -21.05 -9.07 8.18
CA ALA A 256 -20.13 -8.40 9.10
C ALA A 256 -20.26 -6.86 9.04
N LYS A 257 -20.44 -6.28 7.85
CA LYS A 257 -20.73 -4.85 7.68
C LYS A 257 -22.03 -4.43 8.35
N ARG A 258 -23.11 -5.21 8.18
CA ARG A 258 -24.42 -4.93 8.82
C ARG A 258 -24.36 -4.95 10.34
N LEU A 259 -23.52 -5.78 10.93
CA LEU A 259 -23.36 -5.87 12.38
C LEU A 259 -22.42 -4.81 12.97
N ALA A 260 -21.60 -4.18 12.14
CA ALA A 260 -20.65 -3.13 12.52
C ALA A 260 -21.20 -1.70 12.33
N SER A 261 -22.40 -1.56 11.74
CA SER A 261 -23.11 -0.29 11.52
C SER A 261 -24.12 -0.01 12.63
#